data_AF-A0A8C3IFV0-F1
#
_entry.id   AF-A0A8C3IFV0-F1
#
_cell.length_a   1.000
_cell.length_b   1.000
_cell.length_c   1.000
_cell.angle_alpha   90.00
_cell.angle_beta   90.00
_cell.angle_gamma   90.00
#
_symmetry.space_group_name_H-M   'P 1'
#
loop_
_entity.id
_entity.type
_entity.pdbx_description
1 polymer ?
#
loop_
_entity_poly.entity_id
_entity_poly.type
_entity_poly.pdbx_seq_one_letter_code
_entity_poly.pdbx_strand_id
1 'polypeptide(L)' 'WWAQAGVNMKAFCRALLALCWAFRVGESRESLPMQSLRCYNDYTSQTTCTWQECTAARRFIQVTLHHEDNIDK' A
#
# COMPACT_ATOMS: atom_id res chain seq x y z
N TRP A 1 21.66 -45.67 -3.95
CA TRP A 1 22.01 -44.73 -2.88
C TRP A 1 23.28 -44.00 -3.31
N TRP A 2 23.30 -42.84 -3.97
CA TRP A 2 22.46 -41.66 -3.94
C TRP A 2 22.50 -40.99 -5.33
N ALA A 3 21.37 -40.49 -5.82
CA ALA A 3 21.35 -39.65 -7.02
C ALA A 3 21.80 -38.24 -6.63
N GLN A 4 22.81 -37.71 -7.32
CA GLN A 4 23.25 -36.33 -7.20
C GLN A 4 22.14 -35.41 -7.71
N ALA A 5 21.26 -34.96 -6.83
CA ALA A 5 20.23 -33.98 -7.16
C ALA A 5 20.90 -32.59 -7.30
N GLY A 6 21.58 -32.38 -8.43
CA GLY A 6 22.07 -31.07 -8.83
C GLY A 6 20.88 -30.19 -9.19
N VAL A 7 20.46 -29.34 -8.26
CA VAL A 7 19.39 -28.37 -8.51
C VAL A 7 19.82 -27.47 -9.66
N ASN A 8 19.10 -27.52 -10.78
CA ASN A 8 19.38 -26.69 -11.94
C ASN A 8 19.12 -25.22 -11.56
N MET A 9 20.19 -24.45 -11.38
CA MET A 9 20.15 -23.05 -10.94
C MET A 9 19.16 -22.20 -11.76
N LYS A 10 19.07 -22.42 -13.07
CA LYS A 10 18.13 -21.69 -13.93
C LYS A 10 16.68 -22.08 -13.63
N ALA A 11 16.42 -23.37 -13.40
CA ALA A 11 15.08 -23.84 -13.02
C ALA A 11 14.69 -23.33 -11.63
N PHE A 12 15.64 -23.31 -10.69
CA PHE A 12 15.44 -22.76 -9.35
C PHE A 12 15.14 -21.27 -9.37
N CYS A 13 15.92 -20.47 -10.10
CA CYS A 13 15.66 -19.04 -10.26
C CYS A 13 14.29 -18.78 -10.92
N ARG A 14 13.91 -19.56 -11.94
CA ARG A 14 12.58 -19.45 -12.57
C ARG A 14 11.46 -19.79 -11.60
N ALA A 15 11.62 -20.82 -10.78
CA ALA A 15 10.64 -21.20 -9.76
C ALA A 15 10.50 -20.11 -8.69
N LEU A 16 11.61 -19.54 -8.20
CA LEU A 16 11.59 -18.42 -7.26
C LEU A 16 10.91 -17.18 -7.83
N LEU A 17 11.18 -16.84 -9.09
CA LEU A 17 10.53 -15.72 -9.76
C LEU A 17 9.02 -15.95 -9.88
N ALA A 18 8.59 -17.15 -10.30
CA ALA A 18 7.17 -17.50 -10.38
C ALA A 18 6.47 -17.39 -9.00
N LEU A 19 7.13 -17.86 -7.94
CA LEU A 19 6.61 -17.75 -6.56
C LEU A 19 6.53 -16.29 -6.09
N CYS A 20 7.55 -15.48 -6.36
CA CYS A 20 7.53 -14.05 -6.05
C CYS A 20 6.37 -13.35 -6.75
N TRP A 21 6.14 -13.64 -8.03
CA TRP A 21 5.03 -13.05 -8.79
C TRP A 21 3.66 -13.49 -8.25
N ALA A 22 3.51 -14.77 -7.92
CA ALA A 22 2.27 -15.28 -7.32
C ALA A 22 1.98 -14.63 -5.95
N PHE A 23 3.02 -14.29 -5.17
CA PHE A 23 2.86 -13.68 -3.84
C PHE A 23 2.80 -12.15 -3.86
N ARG A 24 3.26 -11.50 -4.94
CA ARG A 24 3.23 -10.03 -5.12
C ARG A 24 1.85 -9.51 -5.50
N VAL A 25 0.88 -10.38 -5.80
CA VAL A 25 -0.53 -10.00 -5.94
C VAL A 25 -1.13 -9.84 -4.53
N GLY A 26 -0.63 -8.86 -3.80
CA GLY A 26 -1.44 -8.19 -2.78
C GLY A 26 -2.05 -6.99 -3.48
N GLU A 27 -3.38 -6.95 -3.62
CA GLU A 27 -4.06 -5.68 -3.83
C GLU A 27 -3.41 -4.65 -2.90
N SER A 28 -3.02 -3.50 -3.44
CA SER A 28 -2.59 -2.38 -2.61
C SER A 28 -3.78 -2.01 -1.74
N ARG A 29 -3.87 -2.63 -0.56
CA ARG A 29 -4.95 -2.35 0.38
C ARG A 29 -4.85 -0.88 0.70
N GLU A 30 -5.96 -0.20 0.57
CA GLU A 30 -6.07 1.20 0.91
C GLU A 30 -5.50 1.40 2.33
N SER A 31 -4.62 2.39 2.47
CA SER A 31 -3.99 2.67 3.76
C SER A 31 -5.06 3.04 4.79
N LEU A 32 -4.84 2.69 6.06
CA LEU A 32 -5.78 3.01 7.14
C LEU A 32 -6.21 4.50 7.18
N PRO A 33 -5.31 5.48 6.98
CA PRO A 33 -5.70 6.88 6.86
C PRO A 33 -6.66 7.17 5.70
N MET A 34 -6.45 6.56 4.53
CA MET A 34 -7.35 6.73 3.38
C MET A 34 -8.69 6.02 3.61
N GLN A 35 -8.66 4.79 4.14
CA GLN A 35 -9.87 4.01 4.40
C GLN A 35 -10.81 4.66 5.42
N SER A 36 -10.24 5.39 6.38
CA SER A 36 -11.00 6.08 7.42
C SER A 36 -11.24 7.56 7.13
N LEU A 37 -10.75 8.08 6.00
CA LEU A 37 -10.87 9.49 5.65
C LEU A 37 -12.34 9.84 5.39
N ARG A 38 -12.83 10.84 6.14
CA ARG A 38 -14.15 11.45 5.95
C ARG A 38 -13.97 12.96 5.93
N CYS A 39 -14.46 13.61 4.89
CA CYS A 39 -14.50 15.06 4.79
C CYS A 39 -15.96 15.52 4.71
N TYR A 40 -16.29 16.52 5.51
CA TYR A 40 -17.59 17.17 5.52
C TYR A 40 -17.39 18.65 5.19
N ASN A 41 -18.14 19.15 4.22
CA ASN A 41 -18.12 20.55 3.82
C ASN A 41 -19.39 21.21 4.34
N ASP A 42 -19.24 22.37 4.99
CA ASP A 42 -20.36 23.16 5.49
C ASP A 42 -21.04 24.04 4.42
N TYR A 43 -20.53 23.99 3.18
CA TYR A 43 -20.93 24.77 2.00
C TYR A 43 -20.88 26.29 2.17
N THR A 44 -20.23 26.78 3.23
CA THR A 44 -20.08 28.21 3.48
C THR A 44 -18.63 28.63 3.38
N SER A 45 -17.74 27.96 4.12
CA SER A 45 -16.36 28.41 4.30
C SER A 45 -15.39 27.33 4.71
N GLN A 46 -15.86 26.18 5.22
CA GLN A 46 -14.98 25.19 5.82
C GLN A 46 -15.28 23.78 5.34
N THR A 47 -14.20 23.07 5.00
CA THR A 47 -14.19 21.61 4.90
C THR A 47 -13.45 21.05 6.11
N THR A 48 -14.14 20.24 6.91
CA THR A 48 -13.56 19.52 8.03
C THR A 48 -13.29 18.09 7.60
N CYS A 49 -12.04 17.64 7.71
CA CYS A 49 -11.64 16.26 7.44
C CYS A 49 -11.19 15.56 8.72
N THR A 50 -11.62 14.31 8.88
CA THR A 50 -11.22 13.41 9.97
C THR A 50 -10.71 12.10 9.38
N TRP A 51 -9.61 11.59 9.90
CA TRP A 51 -9.07 10.28 9.54
C TRP A 51 -8.43 9.64 10.77
N GLN A 52 -8.23 8.33 10.72
CA GLN A 52 -7.53 7.58 11.73
C GLN A 52 -6.07 7.36 11.34
N GLU A 53 -5.20 7.24 12.34
CA GLU A 53 -3.79 6.96 12.14
C GLU A 53 -3.31 5.87 13.09
N CYS A 54 -2.43 4.99 12.59
CA CYS A 54 -1.75 4.02 13.43
C CYS A 54 -0.65 4.71 14.23
N THR A 55 -0.79 4.78 15.56
CA THR A 55 0.20 5.42 16.44
C THR A 55 1.60 4.79 16.34
N ALA A 56 1.69 3.49 16.05
CA ALA A 56 2.97 2.84 15.81
C ALA A 56 3.63 3.32 14.50
N ALA A 57 2.82 3.61 13.46
CA ALA A 57 3.32 4.07 12.16
C ALA A 57 3.98 5.45 12.24
N ARG A 58 3.52 6.33 13.14
CA ARG A 58 4.10 7.66 13.38
C ARG A 58 5.59 7.66 13.73
N ARG A 59 6.12 6.54 14.23
CA ARG A 59 7.56 6.38 14.52
C ARG A 59 8.41 6.23 13.26
N PHE A 60 7.79 5.85 12.15
CA PHE A 60 8.47 5.50 10.91
C PHE A 60 8.11 6.46 9.78
N ILE A 61 6.85 6.90 9.72
CA ILE A 61 6.30 7.68 8.62
C ILE A 61 5.36 8.74 9.20
N GLN A 62 5.52 9.98 8.74
CA GLN A 62 4.56 11.06 8.95
C GLN A 62 3.68 11.17 7.72
N VAL A 63 2.37 11.32 7.94
CA VAL A 63 1.38 11.42 6.87
C VAL A 63 0.69 12.77 6.96
N THR A 64 0.69 13.50 5.84
CA THR A 64 -0.01 14.78 5.70
C THR A 64 -1.16 14.59 4.71
N LEU A 65 -2.36 15.06 5.07
CA LEU A 65 -3.49 15.10 4.15
C LEU A 65 -3.33 16.30 3.21
N HIS A 66 -3.30 16.04 1.91
CA HIS A 66 -3.31 17.07 0.89
C HIS A 66 -4.70 17.21 0.27
N HIS A 67 -5.14 18.45 0.10
CA HIS A 67 -6.37 18.79 -0.61
C HIS A 67 -5.99 19.42 -1.95
N GLU A 68 -6.55 18.90 -3.04
CA GLU A 68 -6.38 19.46 -4.38
C GLU A 68 -7.68 20.12 -4.81
N ASP A 69 -7.66 21.45 -4.91
CA ASP A 69 -8.78 22.21 -5.47
C ASP A 69 -8.70 22.15 -7.00
N ASN A 70 -9.73 21.60 -7.65
CA ASN A 70 -9.81 21.55 -9.11
C ASN A 70 -10.41 22.87 -9.63
N ILE A 71 -9.62 23.95 -9.60
CA ILE A 71 -10.08 25.30 -9.96
C ILE A 71 -10.08 25.53 -11.50
N ASP A 72 -9.41 24.66 -12.27
CA ASP A 72 -9.35 24.77 -13.73
C ASP A 72 -10.00 23.55 -14.42
N LYS A 73 -11.28 23.68 -14.81
CA LYS A 73 -11.93 22.87 -15.85
C LYS A 73 -12.97 23.68 -16.61
#